data_AF-A0A535GJM3-F1
#
_entry.id   AF-A0A535GJM3-F1
#
_cell.length_a   1.000
_cell.length_b   1.000
_cell.length_c   1.000
_cell.angle_alpha   90.00
_cell.angle_beta   90.00
_cell.angle_gamma   90.00
#
_symmetry.space_group_name_H-M   'P 1'
#
loop_
_entity.id
_entity.type
_entity.pdbx_description
1 polymer ?
#
loop_
_entity_poly.entity_id
_entity_poly.type
_entity_poly.pdbx_seq_one_letter_code
_entity_poly.pdbx_strand_id
1 'polypeptide(L)'
;MTDLERRLTFYRWHPVDGRPPFDRVAAARAVAGLPDDPKRKLPRGEFAADVLVRQAGDSKNPTLLSLLRLRDYENRPWLRAPGELPSPATMRREQDLIDFAQTAIWDDGFAAFAQGGHAPSPSGLVDFLARRAKQHVWFAALYERDVVERYETGRASALSTWCFVTREAFKMR
;
A
#
# COMPACT_ATOMS: atom_id res chain seq x y z
N MET A 1 -10.74 0.70 -25.40
CA MET A 1 -9.92 0.06 -24.34
C MET A 1 -9.41 1.18 -23.45
N THR A 2 -10.32 1.78 -22.71
CA THR A 2 -10.07 2.89 -21.80
C THR A 2 -9.95 2.29 -20.41
N ASP A 3 -9.00 2.79 -19.63
CA ASP A 3 -8.89 2.59 -18.17
C ASP A 3 -7.92 1.51 -17.65
N LEU A 4 -6.64 1.65 -18.02
CA LEU A 4 -5.52 1.32 -17.13
C LEU A 4 -4.75 2.61 -16.82
N GLU A 5 -5.46 3.70 -16.57
CA GLU A 5 -4.81 4.94 -16.19
C GLU A 5 -4.14 4.76 -14.83
N ARG A 6 -2.85 5.10 -14.76
CA ARG A 6 -2.14 5.14 -13.49
C ARG A 6 -2.70 6.29 -12.68
N ARG A 7 -3.30 5.96 -11.56
CA ARG A 7 -3.83 6.95 -10.63
C ARG A 7 -2.73 7.39 -9.67
N LEU A 8 -2.48 8.68 -9.61
CA LEU A 8 -1.61 9.30 -8.62
C LEU A 8 -2.47 9.77 -7.43
N THR A 9 -2.20 9.24 -6.24
CA THR A 9 -2.88 9.66 -5.00
C THR A 9 -1.87 10.18 -3.99
N PHE A 10 -2.15 11.34 -3.40
CA PHE A 10 -1.32 11.96 -2.37
C PHE A 10 -1.84 11.61 -0.97
N TYR A 11 -0.91 11.46 -0.04
CA TYR A 11 -1.15 11.10 1.35
C TYR A 11 -0.32 11.99 2.25
N ARG A 12 -0.82 12.21 3.46
CA ARG A 12 -0.01 12.62 4.60
C ARG A 12 0.42 11.37 5.35
N TRP A 13 1.71 11.23 5.60
CA TRP A 13 2.19 10.16 6.47
C TRP A 13 2.32 10.66 7.89
N HIS A 14 2.13 9.75 8.82
CA HIS A 14 2.16 10.04 10.23
C HIS A 14 2.90 8.91 10.96
N PRO A 15 3.69 9.24 12.01
CA PRO A 15 4.18 8.23 12.92
C PRO A 15 3.01 7.56 13.65
N VAL A 16 3.26 6.38 14.21
CA VAL A 16 2.29 5.67 15.05
C VAL A 16 2.57 5.99 16.51
N ASP A 17 1.54 6.39 17.26
CA ASP A 17 1.67 6.72 18.68
C ASP A 17 2.24 5.53 19.49
N GLY A 18 3.13 5.84 20.43
CA GLY A 18 3.81 4.82 21.25
C GLY A 18 4.88 3.99 20.51
N ARG A 19 5.25 4.37 19.28
CA ARG A 19 6.36 3.77 18.51
C ARG A 19 7.47 4.80 18.25
N PRO A 20 8.71 4.35 17.96
CA PRO A 20 9.75 5.25 17.47
C PRO A 20 9.26 6.03 16.24
N PRO A 21 9.64 7.32 16.09
CA PRO A 21 9.28 8.12 14.93
C PRO A 21 9.66 7.43 13.63
N PHE A 22 8.79 7.53 12.63
CA PHE A 22 9.08 7.02 11.30
C PHE A 22 10.22 7.82 10.66
N ASP A 23 11.23 7.11 10.16
CA ASP A 23 12.32 7.68 9.37
C ASP A 23 12.37 7.00 8.01
N ARG A 24 12.01 7.74 6.96
CA ARG A 24 11.96 7.25 5.57
C ARG A 24 13.33 6.82 5.02
N VAL A 25 14.44 7.38 5.50
CA VAL A 25 15.79 7.03 5.06
C VAL A 25 16.25 5.78 5.80
N ALA A 26 16.03 5.72 7.11
CA ALA A 26 16.27 4.50 7.88
C ALA A 26 15.41 3.32 7.38
N ALA A 27 14.16 3.57 7.01
CA ALA A 27 13.28 2.58 6.39
C ALA A 27 13.86 2.06 5.08
N ALA A 28 14.28 2.95 4.17
CA ALA A 28 14.92 2.52 2.92
C ALA A 28 16.19 1.71 3.18
N ARG A 29 17.05 2.12 4.11
CA ARG A 29 18.26 1.35 4.47
C ARG A 29 17.92 -0.02 5.04
N ALA A 30 16.92 -0.09 5.94
CA ALA A 30 16.48 -1.36 6.53
C ALA A 30 15.92 -2.30 5.46
N VAL A 31 15.11 -1.81 4.52
CA VAL A 31 14.60 -2.61 3.40
C VAL A 31 15.73 -3.06 2.47
N ALA A 32 16.67 -2.17 2.13
CA ALA A 32 17.81 -2.51 1.28
C ALA A 32 18.76 -3.53 1.92
N GLY A 33 18.82 -3.58 3.25
CA GLY A 33 19.61 -4.55 4.01
C GLY A 33 18.94 -5.92 4.20
N LEU A 34 17.68 -6.10 3.78
CA LEU A 34 17.02 -7.41 3.86
C LEU A 34 17.62 -8.37 2.81
N PRO A 35 17.85 -9.64 3.17
CA PRO A 35 18.26 -10.64 2.19
C PRO A 35 17.17 -10.84 1.14
N ASP A 36 17.56 -11.03 -0.11
CA ASP A 36 16.65 -11.31 -1.22
C ASP A 36 16.32 -12.81 -1.26
N ASP A 37 15.51 -13.24 -0.30
CA ASP A 37 15.10 -14.64 -0.13
C ASP A 37 13.58 -14.78 0.08
N PRO A 38 13.00 -15.99 0.03
CA PRO A 38 11.57 -16.19 0.20
C PRO A 38 10.99 -15.67 1.53
N LYS A 39 11.80 -15.51 2.59
CA LYS A 39 11.33 -15.00 3.90
C LYS A 39 11.12 -13.49 3.89
N ARG A 40 11.76 -12.78 2.97
CA ARG A 40 11.55 -11.34 2.76
C ARG A 40 10.09 -11.05 2.44
N LYS A 41 9.51 -11.81 1.52
CA LYS A 41 8.11 -11.72 1.10
C LYS A 41 7.20 -11.78 2.34
N LEU A 42 6.20 -10.90 2.38
CA LEU A 42 5.22 -10.84 3.46
C LEU A 42 3.88 -11.42 2.98
N PRO A 43 3.49 -12.64 3.39
CA PRO A 43 2.23 -13.26 2.96
C PRO A 43 0.99 -12.45 3.35
N ARG A 44 0.02 -12.40 2.44
CA ARG A 44 -1.26 -11.69 2.56
C ARG A 44 -2.40 -12.46 1.88
N GLY A 45 -2.62 -13.71 2.30
CA GLY A 45 -3.57 -14.61 1.65
C GLY A 45 -3.02 -15.10 0.31
N GLU A 46 -3.75 -14.87 -0.78
CA GLU A 46 -3.42 -15.33 -2.15
C GLU A 46 -2.26 -14.57 -2.82
N PHE A 47 -1.60 -13.67 -2.10
CA PHE A 47 -0.45 -12.94 -2.60
C PHE A 47 0.49 -12.60 -1.46
N ALA A 48 1.72 -12.22 -1.80
CA ALA A 48 2.67 -11.64 -0.86
C ALA A 48 2.96 -10.18 -1.23
N ALA A 49 3.33 -9.38 -0.23
CA ALA A 49 3.88 -8.05 -0.43
C ALA A 49 5.40 -8.11 -0.35
N ASP A 50 6.07 -7.34 -1.19
CA ASP A 50 7.48 -7.02 -1.04
C ASP A 50 7.73 -5.55 -1.39
N VAL A 51 8.84 -4.99 -0.95
CA VAL A 51 9.20 -3.60 -1.17
C VAL A 51 10.61 -3.54 -1.71
N LEU A 52 10.78 -2.88 -2.85
CA LEU A 52 12.10 -2.56 -3.41
C LEU A 52 12.43 -1.09 -3.17
N VAL A 53 13.69 -0.82 -2.84
CA VAL A 53 14.21 0.54 -2.76
C VAL A 53 14.69 0.95 -4.14
N ARG A 54 14.12 2.04 -4.66
CA ARG A 54 14.56 2.65 -5.92
C ARG A 54 15.59 3.73 -5.67
N GLN A 55 15.36 4.52 -4.61
CA GLN A 55 16.27 5.57 -4.16
C GLN A 55 16.04 5.82 -2.67
N ALA A 56 17.10 5.80 -1.87
CA ALA A 56 17.06 6.38 -0.54
C ALA A 56 17.08 7.91 -0.68
N GLY A 57 16.12 8.60 -0.08
CA GLY A 57 16.04 10.06 -0.17
C GLY A 57 17.03 10.76 0.75
N ASP A 58 17.02 12.09 0.69
CA ASP A 58 17.83 13.02 1.50
C ASP A 58 16.99 14.27 1.80
N SER A 59 17.56 15.32 2.39
CA SER A 59 16.80 16.53 2.76
C SER A 59 16.16 17.32 1.60
N LYS A 60 16.44 16.95 0.34
CA LYS A 60 15.90 17.60 -0.86
C LYS A 60 15.12 16.62 -1.75
N ASN A 61 15.43 15.33 -1.65
CA ASN A 61 14.90 14.29 -2.51
C ASN A 61 14.05 13.29 -1.71
N PRO A 62 12.86 12.90 -2.23
CA PRO A 62 12.04 11.90 -1.57
C PRO A 62 12.73 10.53 -1.56
N THR A 63 12.35 9.70 -0.59
CA THR A 63 12.61 8.27 -0.66
C THR A 63 11.67 7.63 -1.67
N LEU A 64 12.22 6.92 -2.67
CA LEU A 64 11.45 6.25 -3.72
C LEU A 64 11.46 4.73 -3.50
N LEU A 65 10.26 4.14 -3.45
CA LEU A 65 10.04 2.71 -3.23
C LEU A 65 9.12 2.14 -4.31
N SER A 66 9.27 0.84 -4.59
CA SER A 66 8.27 0.06 -5.33
C SER A 66 7.62 -0.93 -4.37
N LEU A 67 6.31 -0.79 -4.14
CA LEU A 67 5.52 -1.79 -3.43
C LEU A 67 5.03 -2.83 -4.43
N LEU A 68 5.35 -4.09 -4.19
CA LEU A 68 5.04 -5.21 -5.05
C LEU A 68 3.91 -6.05 -4.46
N ARG A 69 2.99 -6.48 -5.31
CA ARG A 69 2.06 -7.58 -5.08
C ARG A 69 2.56 -8.77 -5.88
N LEU A 70 2.95 -9.81 -5.18
CA LEU A 70 3.55 -11.02 -5.72
C LEU A 70 2.53 -12.15 -5.69
N ARG A 71 2.22 -12.74 -6.85
CA ARG A 71 1.47 -13.99 -6.97
C ARG A 71 2.41 -15.09 -7.38
N ASP A 72 2.52 -16.12 -6.55
CA ASP A 72 3.33 -17.30 -6.83
C ASP A 72 2.64 -18.21 -7.86
N TYR A 73 3.27 -19.34 -8.15
CA TYR A 73 2.74 -20.32 -9.09
C TYR A 73 1.35 -20.82 -8.69
N GLU A 74 1.11 -21.16 -7.43
CA GLU A 74 -0.18 -21.74 -7.01
C GLU A 74 -1.31 -20.69 -6.99
N ASN A 75 -0.97 -19.41 -6.84
CA ASN A 75 -1.91 -18.29 -6.80
C ASN A 75 -1.95 -17.46 -8.10
N ARG A 76 -1.44 -18.01 -9.20
CA ARG A 76 -1.41 -17.31 -10.51
C ARG A 76 -2.83 -17.12 -11.06
N PRO A 77 -3.11 -15.99 -11.74
CA PRO A 77 -4.43 -15.73 -12.29
C PRO A 77 -4.74 -16.68 -13.45
N TRP A 78 -6.03 -16.85 -13.72
CA TRP A 78 -6.50 -17.50 -14.93
C TRP A 78 -6.57 -16.48 -16.07
N LEU A 79 -6.14 -16.91 -17.25
CA LEU A 79 -6.21 -16.17 -18.50
C LEU A 79 -7.32 -16.74 -19.36
N ARG A 80 -7.99 -15.87 -20.11
CA ARG A 80 -9.01 -16.27 -21.09
C ARG A 80 -9.07 -15.22 -22.21
N ALA A 81 -8.75 -15.62 -23.44
CA ALA A 81 -9.05 -14.81 -24.61
C ALA A 81 -10.52 -15.00 -25.05
N PRO A 82 -11.11 -14.02 -25.76
CA PRO A 82 -12.44 -14.21 -26.36
C PRO A 82 -12.49 -15.47 -27.23
N GLY A 83 -13.44 -16.37 -26.95
CA GLY A 83 -13.61 -17.64 -27.68
C GLY A 83 -12.78 -18.81 -27.15
N GLU A 84 -11.86 -18.59 -26.19
CA GLU A 84 -11.04 -19.65 -25.60
C GLU A 84 -11.57 -20.13 -24.25
N LEU A 85 -11.17 -21.36 -23.88
CA LEU A 85 -11.37 -21.88 -22.54
C LEU A 85 -10.39 -21.20 -21.57
N PRO A 86 -10.82 -20.87 -20.33
CA PRO A 86 -9.91 -20.35 -19.31
C PRO A 86 -8.77 -21.34 -19.03
N SER A 87 -7.56 -20.83 -18.87
CA SER A 87 -6.39 -21.61 -18.44
C SER A 87 -5.52 -20.81 -17.46
N PRO A 88 -4.77 -21.44 -16.55
CA PRO A 88 -3.88 -20.70 -15.64
C PRO A 88 -2.77 -19.98 -16.41
N ALA A 89 -2.34 -18.81 -15.95
CA ALA A 89 -1.21 -18.11 -16.53
C ALA A 89 0.05 -18.99 -16.57
N THR A 90 0.79 -18.93 -17.68
CA THR A 90 2.05 -19.69 -17.82
C THR A 90 3.18 -18.94 -17.14
N MET A 91 3.77 -19.53 -16.11
CA MET A 91 4.95 -19.01 -15.40
C MET A 91 5.76 -20.17 -14.81
N ARG A 92 7.05 -19.95 -14.49
CA ARG A 92 7.87 -20.95 -13.80
C ARG A 92 7.46 -21.02 -12.32
N ARG A 93 7.66 -22.18 -11.69
CA ARG A 93 7.29 -22.39 -10.28
C ARG A 93 7.98 -21.40 -9.33
N GLU A 94 9.19 -20.98 -9.68
CA GLU A 94 10.03 -20.15 -8.79
C GLU A 94 9.92 -18.65 -9.07
N GLN A 95 9.02 -18.27 -9.96
CA GLN A 95 8.77 -16.88 -10.33
C GLN A 95 7.54 -16.35 -9.59
N ASP A 96 7.45 -15.03 -9.49
CA ASP A 96 6.23 -14.35 -9.09
C ASP A 96 5.72 -13.50 -10.26
N LEU A 97 4.40 -13.45 -10.42
CA LEU A 97 3.74 -12.40 -11.20
C LEU A 97 3.62 -11.15 -10.33
N ILE A 98 4.00 -10.00 -10.90
CA ILE A 98 4.15 -8.75 -10.17
C ILE A 98 3.14 -7.72 -10.66
N ASP A 99 2.30 -7.23 -9.76
CA ASP A 99 1.69 -5.90 -9.87
C ASP A 99 2.44 -4.96 -8.92
N PHE A 100 2.60 -3.69 -9.28
CA PHE A 100 3.35 -2.76 -8.43
C PHE A 100 2.73 -1.37 -8.35
N ALA A 101 3.02 -0.71 -7.23
CA ALA A 101 2.80 0.71 -7.00
C ALA A 101 4.15 1.40 -6.82
N GLN A 102 4.32 2.57 -7.46
CA GLN A 102 5.48 3.42 -7.17
C GLN A 102 5.11 4.37 -6.03
N THR A 103 6.01 4.51 -5.07
CA THR A 103 5.81 5.35 -3.89
C THR A 103 6.92 6.36 -3.76
N ALA A 104 6.58 7.61 -3.50
CA ALA A 104 7.49 8.66 -3.07
C ALA A 104 7.11 9.12 -1.66
N ILE A 105 8.09 9.26 -0.77
CA ILE A 105 7.90 9.72 0.60
C ILE A 105 8.87 10.88 0.88
N TRP A 106 8.33 12.05 1.20
CA TRP A 106 9.10 13.25 1.54
C TRP A 106 9.28 13.38 3.05
N ASP A 107 10.24 14.19 3.50
CA ASP A 107 10.48 14.46 4.92
C ASP A 107 9.47 15.42 5.56
N ASP A 108 8.83 16.26 4.75
CA ASP A 108 7.81 17.23 5.14
C ASP A 108 6.45 16.63 5.55
N GLY A 109 6.34 15.30 5.64
CA GLY A 109 5.11 14.61 6.05
C GLY A 109 4.23 14.15 4.89
N PHE A 110 4.65 14.32 3.63
CA PHE A 110 3.85 13.92 2.48
C PHE A 110 4.35 12.64 1.81
N ALA A 111 3.45 11.92 1.15
CA ALA A 111 3.74 10.76 0.33
C ALA A 111 2.82 10.72 -0.89
N ALA A 112 3.25 10.05 -1.95
CA ALA A 112 2.48 9.86 -3.17
C ALA A 112 2.60 8.43 -3.66
N PHE A 113 1.48 7.87 -4.12
CA PHE A 113 1.41 6.53 -4.69
C PHE A 113 0.88 6.62 -6.11
N ALA A 114 1.66 6.12 -7.06
CA ALA A 114 1.22 5.90 -8.44
C ALA A 114 0.83 4.43 -8.60
N GLN A 115 -0.47 4.18 -8.77
CA GLN A 115 -1.08 2.85 -8.77
C GLN A 115 -1.83 2.60 -10.08
N GLY A 116 -1.63 1.41 -10.69
CA GLY A 116 -2.51 0.89 -11.74
C GLY A 116 -3.62 0.02 -11.15
N GLY A 117 -4.53 -0.50 -11.98
CA GLY A 117 -5.75 -1.18 -11.53
C GLY A 117 -5.58 -2.29 -10.48
N HIS A 118 -4.55 -3.13 -10.59
CA HIS A 118 -4.29 -4.23 -9.64
C HIS A 118 -3.13 -3.97 -8.67
N ALA A 119 -2.63 -2.73 -8.63
CA ALA A 119 -1.50 -2.38 -7.77
C ALA A 119 -1.84 -2.57 -6.27
N PRO A 120 -0.86 -2.97 -5.44
CA PRO A 120 -1.07 -3.12 -4.01
C PRO A 120 -1.46 -1.79 -3.35
N SER A 121 -2.31 -1.85 -2.33
CA SER A 121 -2.71 -0.71 -1.51
C SER A 121 -1.57 -0.21 -0.61
N PRO A 122 -1.60 1.07 -0.16
CA PRO A 122 -0.61 1.59 0.78
C PRO A 122 -0.49 0.80 2.09
N SER A 123 -1.56 0.14 2.53
CA SER A 123 -1.53 -0.76 3.70
C SER A 123 -0.55 -1.92 3.54
N GLY A 124 -0.28 -2.37 2.31
CA GLY A 124 0.77 -3.34 2.03
C GLY A 124 2.17 -2.82 2.40
N LEU A 125 2.44 -1.54 2.10
CA LEU A 125 3.70 -0.89 2.49
C LEU A 125 3.78 -0.71 4.00
N VAL A 126 2.71 -0.26 4.65
CA VAL A 126 2.63 -0.11 6.12
C VAL A 126 2.99 -1.43 6.82
N ASP A 127 2.31 -2.51 6.45
CA ASP A 127 2.52 -3.82 7.09
C ASP A 127 3.91 -4.38 6.80
N PHE A 128 4.43 -4.19 5.59
CA PHE A 128 5.78 -4.61 5.22
C PHE A 128 6.83 -3.87 6.05
N LEU A 129 6.75 -2.55 6.11
CA LEU A 129 7.69 -1.72 6.87
C LEU A 129 7.66 -2.07 8.37
N ALA A 130 6.47 -2.26 8.95
CA ALA A 130 6.35 -2.62 10.36
C ALA A 130 6.96 -4.00 10.66
N ARG A 131 6.67 -5.01 9.83
CA ARG A 131 7.07 -6.39 10.11
C ARG A 131 8.51 -6.69 9.74
N ARG A 132 8.98 -6.18 8.60
CA ARG A 132 10.30 -6.48 8.02
C ARG A 132 11.35 -5.41 8.31
N ALA A 133 11.00 -4.12 8.24
CA ALA A 133 11.92 -3.01 8.44
C ALA A 133 11.87 -2.38 9.85
N LYS A 134 10.91 -2.81 10.70
CA LYS A 134 10.64 -2.26 12.04
C LYS A 134 10.32 -0.76 12.06
N GLN A 135 9.76 -0.27 10.97
CA GLN A 135 9.36 1.13 10.79
C GLN A 135 7.84 1.25 10.81
N HIS A 136 7.30 2.14 11.62
CA HIS A 136 5.86 2.24 11.87
C HIS A 136 5.34 3.57 11.32
N VAL A 137 4.46 3.48 10.32
CA VAL A 137 3.90 4.63 9.63
C VAL A 137 2.45 4.32 9.26
N TRP A 138 1.61 5.33 9.20
CA TRP A 138 0.30 5.23 8.55
C TRP A 138 0.11 6.38 7.57
N PHE A 139 -0.72 6.15 6.55
CA PHE A 139 -0.96 7.11 5.47
C PHE A 139 -2.42 7.55 5.50
N ALA A 140 -2.64 8.86 5.64
CA ALA A 140 -3.94 9.52 5.50
C ALA A 140 -4.07 10.06 4.08
N ALA A 141 -5.05 9.59 3.30
CA ALA A 141 -5.25 10.12 1.94
C ALA A 141 -5.64 11.61 2.00
N LEU A 142 -5.00 12.45 1.19
CA LEU A 142 -5.24 13.90 1.14
C LEU A 142 -6.37 14.27 0.16
N TYR A 143 -7.46 13.51 0.23
CA TYR A 143 -8.65 13.55 -0.63
C TYR A 143 -8.53 12.88 -2.02
N GLU A 144 -9.48 11.98 -2.28
CA GLU A 144 -10.02 11.66 -3.60
C GLU A 144 -11.09 12.71 -3.95
N ARG A 145 -11.09 13.25 -5.18
CA ARG A 145 -12.15 14.18 -5.64
C ARG A 145 -13.56 13.63 -5.38
N ASP A 146 -13.74 12.33 -5.52
CA ASP A 146 -15.03 11.64 -5.39
C ASP A 146 -15.57 11.57 -3.95
N VAL A 147 -14.75 11.83 -2.92
CA VAL A 147 -15.20 11.75 -1.53
C VAL A 147 -16.06 12.97 -1.17
N VAL A 148 -15.75 14.16 -1.70
CA VAL A 148 -16.61 15.35 -1.52
C VAL A 148 -17.95 15.13 -2.19
N GLU A 149 -17.95 14.64 -3.42
CA GLU A 149 -19.16 14.34 -4.19
C GLU A 149 -20.01 13.24 -3.51
N ARG A 150 -19.38 12.19 -2.97
CA ARG A 150 -20.05 11.16 -2.16
C ARG A 150 -20.52 11.67 -0.81
N TYR A 151 -19.83 12.63 -0.19
CA TYR A 151 -20.28 13.29 1.04
C TYR A 151 -21.48 14.20 0.78
N GLU A 152 -21.47 14.95 -0.32
CA GLU A 152 -22.59 15.81 -0.73
C GLU A 152 -23.82 14.98 -1.10
N THR A 153 -23.63 13.89 -1.86
CA THR A 153 -24.71 12.96 -2.22
C THR A 153 -25.19 12.16 -0.99
N GLY A 154 -24.28 11.78 -0.10
CA GLY A 154 -24.57 11.06 1.15
C GLY A 154 -25.25 11.91 2.23
N ARG A 155 -25.09 13.24 2.19
CA ARG A 155 -25.78 14.16 3.11
C ARG A 155 -27.29 14.23 2.86
N ALA A 156 -27.75 13.85 1.66
CA ALA A 156 -29.17 13.65 1.38
C ALA A 156 -29.72 12.31 1.93
N SER A 157 -28.86 11.38 2.36
CA SER A 157 -29.23 10.01 2.76
C SER A 157 -28.89 9.65 4.22
N ALA A 158 -27.93 10.34 4.87
CA ALA A 158 -27.37 9.93 6.16
C ALA A 158 -27.77 10.82 7.36
N LEU A 159 -29.02 11.30 7.42
CA LEU A 159 -29.66 11.68 8.69
C LEU A 159 -29.99 10.46 9.58
N SER A 160 -29.63 9.25 9.14
CA SER A 160 -29.70 8.02 9.93
C SER A 160 -28.34 7.32 9.89
N THR A 161 -27.76 7.06 11.06
CA THR A 161 -26.57 6.21 11.29
C THR A 161 -25.21 6.91 11.35
N TRP A 162 -25.10 7.97 12.16
CA TRP A 162 -23.89 8.29 12.91
C TRP A 162 -24.25 8.47 14.39
N CYS A 163 -24.23 7.38 15.16
CA CYS A 163 -24.12 7.40 16.61
C CYS A 163 -23.60 6.05 17.09
N PHE A 164 -22.79 6.08 18.15
CA PHE A 164 -22.12 4.97 18.84
C PHE A 164 -20.85 4.44 18.17
N VAL A 165 -19.71 5.07 18.48
CA VAL A 165 -18.76 4.58 19.50
C VAL A 165 -17.76 5.71 19.77
N THR A 166 -17.95 6.44 20.87
CA THR A 166 -16.89 7.14 21.65
C THR A 166 -17.55 7.88 22.82
N ARG A 167 -17.95 7.10 23.84
CA ARG A 167 -18.20 7.58 25.21
C ARG A 167 -18.31 6.33 26.08
N GLU A 168 -17.19 5.87 26.65
CA GLU A 168 -17.10 5.02 27.86
C GLU A 168 -15.62 4.67 28.16
N ALA A 169 -14.75 5.69 28.25
CA ALA A 169 -13.43 5.52 28.84
C ALA A 169 -12.87 6.85 29.36
N PHE A 170 -13.69 7.61 30.10
CA PHE A 170 -13.20 8.71 30.93
C PHE A 170 -14.19 9.03 32.05
N LYS A 171 -14.26 8.16 33.07
CA LYS A 171 -14.56 8.48 34.48
C LYS A 171 -14.53 7.21 35.36
N MET A 172 -13.90 7.35 36.54
CA MET A 172 -13.75 6.41 37.67
C MET A 172 -12.69 5.31 37.44
N ARG A 173 -11.59 5.24 38.19
CA ARG A 173 -11.29 5.66 39.56
C ARG A 173 -10.05 6.55 39.65
#